data_AF-A0A4P2QAN2-F1
#
_entry.id   AF-A0A4P2QAN2-F1
#
_cell.length_a   1.000
_cell.length_b   1.000
_cell.length_c   1.000
_cell.angle_alpha   90.00
_cell.angle_beta   90.00
_cell.angle_gamma   90.00
#
_symmetry.space_group_name_H-M   'P 1'
#
loop_
_entity.id
_entity.type
_entity.pdbx_description
1 polymer ?
#
loop_
_entity_poly.entity_id
_entity_poly.type
_entity_poly.pdbx_seq_one_letter_code
_entity_poly.pdbx_strand_id
1 'polypeptide(L)'
;MIELVFKVTGEDGVSRDIVVRIHEPRSNPSEEKRPWAVTVDVDGRTFTTWGDDPLDAVENGARHAAILLRGLHGDALDPPLEPRMKEDE
;
A
#
# COMPACT_ATOMS: atom_id res chain seq x y z
N MET A 1 -4.75 10.64 1.22
CA MET A 1 -4.59 9.20 1.54
C MET A 1 -5.25 8.37 0.45
N ILE A 2 -4.59 7.32 -0.03
CA ILE A 2 -5.09 6.36 -1.03
C ILE A 2 -5.46 5.07 -0.30
N GLU A 3 -6.66 4.55 -0.52
CA GLU A 3 -7.09 3.24 -0.01
C GLU A 3 -7.42 2.32 -1.19
N LEU A 4 -6.85 1.11 -1.16
CA LEU A 4 -7.05 0.06 -2.16
C LEU A 4 -7.59 -1.18 -1.44
N VAL A 5 -8.66 -1.76 -1.96
CA VAL A 5 -9.24 -2.99 -1.43
C VAL A 5 -9.03 -4.11 -2.46
N PHE A 6 -8.32 -5.14 -2.04
CA PHE A 6 -8.06 -6.33 -2.84
C PHE A 6 -8.90 -7.48 -2.31
N LYS A 7 -9.54 -8.22 -3.21
CA LYS A 7 -10.19 -9.47 -2.84
C LYS A 7 -9.19 -10.60 -3.04
N VAL A 8 -9.01 -11.42 -2.01
CA VAL A 8 -8.14 -12.58 -2.09
C VAL A 8 -8.92 -13.83 -1.75
N THR A 9 -8.88 -14.80 -2.65
CA THR A 9 -9.49 -16.12 -2.43
C THR A 9 -8.41 -17.09 -2.03
N GLY A 10 -8.49 -17.61 -0.79
CA GLY A 10 -7.57 -18.65 -0.32
C GLY A 10 -7.81 -19.99 -1.01
N GLU A 11 -6.87 -20.94 -0.86
CA GLU A 11 -6.97 -22.29 -1.44
C GLU A 11 -8.25 -23.04 -1.01
N ASP A 12 -8.78 -22.73 0.18
CA ASP A 12 -10.04 -23.28 0.70
C ASP A 12 -11.31 -22.67 0.05
N GLY A 13 -11.16 -21.78 -0.94
CA GLY A 13 -12.26 -21.09 -1.62
C GLY A 13 -12.88 -19.94 -0.81
N VAL A 14 -12.33 -19.63 0.36
CA VAL A 14 -12.79 -18.52 1.21
C VAL A 14 -12.18 -17.21 0.73
N SER A 15 -13.02 -16.29 0.29
CA SER A 15 -12.63 -14.91 -0.04
C SER A 15 -12.49 -14.06 1.22
N ARG A 16 -11.41 -13.27 1.31
CA ARG A 16 -11.24 -12.19 2.29
C ARG A 16 -10.91 -10.89 1.56
N ASP A 17 -11.30 -9.78 2.17
CA ASP A 17 -10.90 -8.45 1.70
C ASP A 17 -9.62 -8.04 2.42
N ILE A 18 -8.64 -7.56 1.66
CA ILE A 18 -7.39 -7.00 2.16
C ILE A 18 -7.38 -5.51 1.85
N VAL A 19 -7.18 -4.71 2.89
CA VAL A 19 -7.12 -3.26 2.77
C VAL A 19 -5.66 -2.82 2.76
N VAL A 20 -5.27 -2.07 1.74
CA VAL A 20 -4.00 -1.36 1.65
C VAL A 20 -4.26 0.13 1.70
N ARG A 21 -3.58 0.85 2.61
CA ARG A 21 -3.66 2.31 2.70
C ARG A 21 -2.28 2.90 2.51
N ILE A 22 -2.14 3.80 1.55
CA ILE A 22 -0.94 4.61 1.36
C ILE A 22 -1.27 6.01 1.85
N HIS A 23 -0.63 6.42 2.93
CA HIS A 23 -0.83 7.74 3.52
C HIS A 23 -0.15 8.82 2.70
N GLU A 24 -0.39 10.07 3.05
CA GLU A 24 0.30 11.18 2.40
C GLU A 24 1.80 11.13 2.75
N PRO A 25 2.69 11.33 1.75
CA PRO A 25 4.11 11.39 2.01
C PRO A 25 4.44 12.59 2.88
N ARG A 26 5.30 12.39 3.88
CA ARG A 26 5.73 13.40 4.85
C ARG A 26 7.22 13.65 4.70
N SER A 27 7.61 14.91 4.74
CA SER A 27 9.02 15.30 4.76
C SER A 27 9.65 14.84 6.08
N ASN A 28 10.75 14.11 6.00
CA ASN A 28 11.60 13.71 7.11
C ASN A 28 13.03 14.24 6.90
N PRO A 29 13.28 15.52 7.20
CA PRO A 29 14.57 16.16 6.94
C PRO A 29 15.73 15.58 7.75
N SER A 30 15.46 14.74 8.77
CA SER A 30 16.49 14.05 9.54
C SER A 30 17.21 12.93 8.76
N GLU A 31 16.61 12.43 7.68
CA GLU A 31 17.21 11.41 6.80
C GLU A 31 17.70 12.08 5.50
N GLU A 32 18.93 12.60 5.51
CA GLU A 32 19.49 13.38 4.39
C GLU A 32 19.50 12.63 3.05
N LYS A 33 19.55 11.29 3.07
CA LYS A 33 19.56 10.46 1.86
C LYS A 33 18.17 10.14 1.33
N ARG A 34 17.12 10.21 2.15
CA ARG A 34 15.74 9.91 1.78
C ARG A 34 14.80 10.81 2.56
N PRO A 35 14.69 12.08 2.15
CA PRO A 35 14.02 13.11 2.93
C PRO A 35 12.49 12.97 2.90
N TRP A 36 11.93 11.96 2.24
CA TRP A 36 10.50 11.70 2.19
C TRP A 36 10.16 10.33 2.76
N ALA A 37 9.17 10.31 3.66
CA ALA A 37 8.60 9.11 4.25
C ALA A 37 7.18 8.92 3.74
N VAL A 38 6.74 7.69 3.54
CA VAL A 38 5.31 7.38 3.45
C VAL A 38 4.98 6.21 4.35
N THR A 39 3.86 6.33 5.04
CA THR A 39 3.29 5.25 5.84
C THR A 39 2.37 4.42 4.94
N VAL A 40 2.50 3.10 5.01
CA VAL A 40 1.67 2.14 4.27
C VAL A 40 1.11 1.14 5.26
N ASP A 41 -0.21 1.02 5.31
CA ASP A 41 -0.88 -0.05 6.05
C ASP A 41 -1.28 -1.16 5.08
N VAL A 42 -0.93 -2.40 5.40
CA VAL A 42 -1.33 -3.60 4.64
C VAL A 42 -2.01 -4.56 5.62
N ASP A 43 -3.31 -4.78 5.44
CA ASP A 43 -4.11 -5.68 6.29
C ASP A 43 -3.98 -5.36 7.80
N GLY A 44 -3.94 -4.07 8.13
CA GLY A 44 -3.78 -3.58 9.51
C GLY A 44 -2.33 -3.60 10.03
N ARG A 45 -1.34 -3.96 9.20
CA ARG A 45 0.09 -3.89 9.55
C ARG A 45 0.70 -2.63 8.94
N THR A 46 1.24 -1.77 9.80
CA THR A 46 1.84 -0.49 9.39
C THR A 46 3.32 -0.65 9.04
N PHE A 47 3.71 -0.09 7.90
CA PHE A 47 5.07 -0.01 7.40
C PHE A 47 5.42 1.43 7.06
N THR A 48 6.71 1.77 7.14
CA THR A 48 7.23 3.06 6.67
C THR A 48 8.21 2.79 5.55
N THR A 49 8.00 3.45 4.42
CA THR A 49 8.93 3.44 3.28
C THR A 49 9.44 4.84 3.02
N TRP A 50 10.54 4.93 2.29
CA TRP A 50 11.32 6.14 2.15
C TRP A 50 11.67 6.39 0.70
N GLY A 51 11.80 7.64 0.31
CA GLY A 51 12.20 8.04 -1.04
C GLY A 51 12.96 9.35 -1.10
N ASP A 52 13.57 9.61 -2.25
CA ASP A 52 14.31 10.84 -2.57
C ASP A 52 13.35 12.04 -2.71
N ASP A 53 12.13 11.80 -3.18
CA ASP A 53 11.05 12.77 -3.35
C ASP A 53 9.68 12.16 -2.93
N PRO A 54 8.59 12.96 -2.85
CA PRO A 54 7.28 12.46 -2.40
C PRO A 54 6.73 11.34 -3.29
N LEU A 55 6.95 11.41 -4.60
CA LEU A 55 6.46 10.42 -5.56
C LEU A 55 7.26 9.13 -5.42
N ASP A 56 8.59 9.22 -5.35
CA ASP A 56 9.46 8.05 -5.11
C ASP A 56 9.11 7.35 -3.78
N ALA A 57 8.80 8.09 -2.72
CA ALA A 57 8.33 7.50 -1.46
C ALA A 57 7.02 6.71 -1.66
N VAL A 58 6.03 7.29 -2.36
CA VAL A 58 4.76 6.63 -2.68
C VAL A 58 4.96 5.39 -3.55
N GLU A 59 5.81 5.46 -4.57
CA GLU A 59 6.15 4.32 -5.43
C GLU A 59 6.81 3.19 -4.65
N ASN A 60 7.76 3.52 -3.76
CA ASN A 60 8.38 2.56 -2.87
C ASN A 60 7.37 1.93 -1.91
N GLY A 61 6.42 2.72 -1.40
CA GLY A 61 5.30 2.24 -0.57
C GLY A 61 4.38 1.27 -1.30
N ALA A 62 3.94 1.63 -2.51
CA ALA A 62 3.11 0.79 -3.36
C ALA A 62 3.81 -0.52 -3.74
N ARG A 63 5.10 -0.44 -4.11
CA ARG A 63 5.93 -1.61 -4.41
C ARG A 63 6.08 -2.52 -3.20
N HIS A 64 6.27 -1.97 -2.01
CA HIS A 64 6.36 -2.75 -0.78
C HIS A 64 5.05 -3.49 -0.51
N ALA A 65 3.90 -2.82 -0.62
CA ALA A 65 2.59 -3.46 -0.48
C ALA A 65 2.38 -4.58 -1.51
N ALA A 66 2.75 -4.36 -2.78
CA ALA A 66 2.64 -5.37 -3.83
C ALA A 66 3.48 -6.62 -3.53
N ILE A 67 4.72 -6.45 -3.03
CA ILE A 67 5.58 -7.57 -2.62
C ILE A 67 4.96 -8.35 -1.45
N LEU A 68 4.41 -7.65 -0.45
CA LEU A 68 3.76 -8.28 0.70
C LEU A 68 2.52 -9.07 0.28
N LEU A 69 1.65 -8.46 -0.54
CA LEU A 69 0.45 -9.12 -1.05
C LEU A 69 0.81 -10.38 -1.85
N ARG A 70 1.81 -10.30 -2.72
CA ARG A 70 2.29 -11.45 -3.50
C ARG A 70 2.93 -12.52 -2.62
N GLY A 71 3.71 -12.13 -1.60
CA GLY A 71 4.34 -13.07 -0.67
C GLY A 71 3.34 -13.79 0.23
N LEU A 72 2.23 -13.13 0.59
CA LEU A 72 1.17 -13.69 1.43
C LEU A 72 0.17 -14.53 0.65
N HIS A 73 -0.07 -14.22 -0.63
CA HIS A 73 -1.19 -14.78 -1.40
C HIS A 73 -0.82 -15.38 -2.77
N GLY A 74 0.46 -15.40 -3.15
CA GLY A 74 0.91 -15.95 -4.42
C GLY A 74 0.39 -15.16 -5.63
N ASP A 75 0.11 -15.86 -6.74
CA ASP A 75 -0.50 -15.30 -7.97
C ASP A 75 -2.04 -15.13 -7.86
N ALA A 76 -2.65 -15.43 -6.71
CA ALA A 76 -4.10 -15.36 -6.50
C ALA A 76 -4.61 -13.96 -6.10
N LEU A 77 -3.91 -12.91 -6.51
CA LEU A 77 -4.38 -11.54 -6.34
C LEU A 77 -5.29 -11.19 -7.51
N ASP A 78 -6.61 -11.19 -7.27
CA ASP A 78 -7.51 -10.53 -8.19
C ASP A 78 -7.08 -9.05 -8.32
N PRO A 79 -7.11 -8.49 -9.54
CA PRO A 79 -6.79 -7.08 -9.74
C PRO A 79 -7.67 -6.20 -8.84
N PRO A 80 -7.15 -5.07 -8.33
CA PRO A 80 -7.89 -4.23 -7.41
C PRO A 80 -9.22 -3.80 -8.04
N LEU A 81 -10.30 -3.93 -7.27
CA LEU A 81 -11.57 -3.31 -7.61
C LEU A 81 -11.34 -1.80 -7.70
N GLU A 82 -11.92 -1.15 -8.70
CA GLU A 82 -11.66 0.26 -9.07
C GLU A 82 -11.50 1.17 -7.83
N PRO A 83 -10.53 2.10 -7.84
CA PRO A 83 -10.29 2.98 -6.70
C PRO A 83 -11.57 3.76 -6.40
N ARG A 84 -12.17 3.50 -5.23
CA ARG A 84 -13.21 4.36 -4.68
C ARG A 84 -12.55 5.67 -4.26
N MET A 85 -12.45 6.61 -5.20
CA MET A 85 -12.31 8.01 -4.86
C MET A 85 -13.54 8.36 -4.03
N LYS A 86 -13.36 8.72 -2.76
CA LYS A 86 -14.43 9.40 -2.03
C LYS A 86 -14.68 10.69 -2.80
N GLU A 87 -15.86 10.81 -3.41
CA GLU A 87 -16.38 12.10 -3.83
C GLU A 87 -16.52 12.93 -2.54
N ASP A 88 -15.70 13.98 -2.43
CA ASP A 88 -15.81 15.01 -1.41
C ASP A 88 -17.25 15.55 -1.38
N GLU A 89 -17.86 15.57 -0.19
CA GLU A 89 -19.08 16.33 0.11
C GLU A 89 -18.72 17.75 0.53
#